data_AF-A0A2A2RE16-F1
#
_entry.id   AF-A0A2A2RE16-F1
#
_cell.length_a   1.000
_cell.length_b   1.000
_cell.length_c   1.000
_cell.angle_alpha   90.00
_cell.angle_beta   90.00
_cell.angle_gamma   90.00
#
_symmetry.space_group_name_H-M   'P 1'
#
loop_
_entity.id
_entity.type
_entity.pdbx_description
1 polymer ?
#
loop_
_entity_poly.entity_id
_entity_poly.type
_entity_poly.pdbx_seq_one_letter_code
_entity_poly.pdbx_strand_id
1 'polypeptide(L)'
;MPVLPAASLSTTPLFGTDSDVLTTIKDMAATVSTATSNTIAAANGTDFSDPGAVVLLQMRINQVTNAATAISNLSKAISEPAKNAVSNLR
;
A
#
# COMPACT_ATOMS: atom_id res chain seq x y z
N MET A 1 2.89 -21.36 34.14
CA MET A 1 2.58 -20.93 32.75
C MET A 1 3.76 -20.14 32.24
N PRO A 2 4.26 -20.38 31.01
CA PRO A 2 5.28 -19.54 30.43
C PRO A 2 4.69 -18.16 30.16
N VAL A 3 5.27 -17.12 30.73
CA VAL A 3 4.87 -15.73 30.49
C VAL A 3 5.53 -15.33 29.17
N LEU A 4 4.72 -15.04 28.15
CA LEU A 4 5.21 -14.49 26.89
C LEU A 4 5.99 -13.20 27.21
N PRO A 5 7.23 -13.03 26.71
CA PRO A 5 7.95 -11.78 26.90
C PRO A 5 7.11 -10.67 26.28
N ALA A 6 6.87 -9.61 27.04
CA ALA A 6 6.18 -8.43 26.55
C ALA A 6 6.94 -7.92 25.33
N ALA A 7 6.45 -8.23 24.13
CA ALA A 7 6.80 -7.47 22.94
C ALA A 7 6.57 -6.02 23.34
N SER A 8 7.62 -5.20 23.28
CA SER A 8 7.54 -3.78 23.58
C SER A 8 6.33 -3.23 22.85
N LEU A 9 5.25 -2.96 23.60
CA LEU A 9 4.04 -2.36 23.05
C LEU A 9 4.48 -1.04 22.47
N SER A 10 4.47 -0.94 21.13
CA SER A 10 4.78 0.30 20.44
C SER A 10 3.91 1.38 21.07
N THR A 11 4.53 2.45 21.59
CA THR A 11 3.80 3.53 22.26
C THR A 11 3.08 4.43 21.25
N THR A 12 3.31 4.21 19.96
CA THR A 12 2.56 4.83 18.87
C THR A 12 1.18 4.19 18.74
N PRO A 13 0.09 4.97 18.79
CA PRO A 13 -1.25 4.44 18.59
C PRO A 13 -1.33 3.70 17.24
N LEU A 14 -1.90 2.49 17.25
CA LEU A 14 -2.12 1.73 16.00
C LEU A 14 -3.00 2.50 15.01
N PHE A 15 -3.88 3.38 15.52
CA PHE A 15 -4.76 4.25 14.76
C PHE A 15 -4.70 5.67 15.34
N GLY A 16 -4.46 6.68 14.49
CA GLY A 16 -4.32 8.08 14.90
C GLY A 16 -3.51 8.89 13.89
N THR A 17 -3.42 10.20 14.09
CA THR A 17 -2.62 11.11 13.24
C THR A 17 -1.14 10.76 13.22
N ASP A 18 -0.63 10.17 14.30
CA ASP A 18 0.76 9.76 14.51
C ASP A 18 0.95 8.23 14.54
N SER A 19 0.06 7.49 13.87
CA SER A 19 0.17 6.03 13.75
C SER A 19 1.24 5.64 12.72
N ASP A 20 2.18 4.78 13.13
CA ASP A 20 3.18 4.19 12.23
C ASP A 20 2.52 3.44 11.07
N VAL A 21 1.36 2.84 11.31
CA VAL A 21 0.57 2.12 10.30
C VAL A 21 -0.04 3.10 9.30
N LEU A 22 -0.60 4.23 9.76
CA LEU A 22 -1.13 5.26 8.88
C LEU A 22 -0.02 5.89 8.04
N THR A 23 1.12 6.20 8.65
CA THR A 23 2.30 6.74 7.95
C THR A 23 2.81 5.76 6.90
N THR A 24 2.95 4.48 7.25
CA THR A 24 3.34 3.43 6.30
C THR A 24 2.37 3.33 5.12
N ILE A 25 1.06 3.37 5.37
CA ILE A 25 0.06 3.36 4.27
C ILE A 25 0.20 4.60 3.39
N LYS A 26 0.39 5.79 3.97
CA LYS A 26 0.59 7.04 3.22
C LYS A 26 1.86 6.98 2.36
N ASP A 27 2.95 6.45 2.89
CA ASP A 27 4.22 6.30 2.15
C ASP A 27 4.09 5.29 1.01
N MET A 28 3.40 4.17 1.25
CA MET A 28 3.07 3.21 0.18
C MET A 28 2.18 3.84 -0.90
N ALA A 29 1.17 4.63 -0.50
CA ALA A 29 0.30 5.33 -1.45
C ALA A 29 1.07 6.40 -2.26
N ALA A 30 1.98 7.14 -1.63
CA ALA A 30 2.86 8.09 -2.30
C ALA A 30 3.81 7.41 -3.30
N THR A 31 4.32 6.23 -2.95
CA THR A 31 5.15 5.41 -3.83
C THR A 31 4.36 4.95 -5.06
N VAL A 32 3.13 4.43 -4.88
CA VAL A 32 2.27 4.03 -5.99
C VAL A 32 1.87 5.22 -6.86
N SER A 33 1.55 6.37 -6.26
CA SER A 33 1.27 7.61 -7.00
C SER A 33 2.46 8.02 -7.88
N THR A 34 3.68 8.00 -7.32
CA THR A 34 4.91 8.31 -8.06
C THR A 34 5.16 7.31 -9.20
N ALA A 35 5.03 6.01 -8.93
CA ALA A 35 5.17 4.96 -9.95
C ALA A 35 4.10 5.07 -11.06
N THR A 36 2.88 5.48 -10.71
CA THR A 36 1.79 5.74 -11.66
C THR A 36 2.14 6.92 -12.56
N SER A 37 2.55 8.05 -12.00
CA SER A 37 2.99 9.23 -12.75
C SER A 37 4.18 8.92 -13.67
N ASN A 38 5.15 8.13 -13.19
CA ASN A 38 6.28 7.68 -14.01
C ASN A 38 5.84 6.77 -15.16
N THR A 39 4.83 5.92 -14.94
CA THR A 39 4.26 5.05 -15.98
C THR A 39 3.48 5.85 -17.02
N ILE A 40 2.73 6.88 -16.61
CA ILE A 40 2.06 7.81 -17.52
C ILE A 40 3.09 8.60 -18.35
N ALA A 41 4.14 9.10 -17.71
CA ALA A 41 5.23 9.79 -18.40
C ALA A 41 5.94 8.86 -19.40
N ALA A 42 6.17 7.60 -19.02
CA ALA A 42 6.71 6.60 -19.92
C ALA A 42 5.76 6.33 -21.10
N ALA A 43 4.46 6.18 -20.85
CA ALA A 43 3.46 5.99 -21.91
C ALA A 43 3.45 7.14 -22.92
N ASN A 44 3.59 8.39 -22.47
CA ASN A 44 3.65 9.56 -23.35
C ASN A 44 4.91 9.59 -24.23
N GLY A 45 6.00 8.96 -23.79
CA GLY A 45 7.24 8.82 -24.55
C GLY A 45 7.39 7.48 -25.28
N THR A 46 6.44 6.55 -25.12
CA THR A 46 6.49 5.24 -25.74
C THR A 46 6.16 5.35 -27.22
N ASP A 47 7.03 4.78 -28.06
CA ASP A 47 6.71 4.52 -29.46
C ASP A 47 5.79 3.29 -29.55
N PHE A 48 4.50 3.51 -29.78
CA PHE A 48 3.51 2.43 -29.89
C PHE A 48 3.65 1.60 -31.18
N SER A 49 4.54 2.00 -32.09
CA SER A 49 4.87 1.20 -33.28
C SER A 49 5.93 0.13 -33.01
N ASP A 50 6.67 0.22 -31.89
CA ASP A 50 7.61 -0.80 -31.41
C ASP A 50 6.94 -1.74 -30.39
N PRO A 51 6.72 -3.03 -30.72
CA PRO A 51 6.17 -4.01 -29.79
C PRO A 51 6.99 -4.16 -28.50
N GLY A 52 8.30 -3.95 -28.54
CA GLY A 52 9.18 -4.05 -27.36
C GLY A 52 8.87 -2.96 -26.33
N ALA A 53 8.75 -1.71 -26.78
CA ALA A 53 8.41 -0.58 -25.92
C ALA A 53 7.01 -0.72 -25.29
N VAL A 54 6.04 -1.27 -26.03
CA VAL A 54 4.69 -1.56 -25.50
C VAL A 54 4.72 -2.63 -24.41
N VAL A 55 5.51 -3.70 -24.56
CA VAL A 55 5.65 -4.74 -23.53
C VAL A 55 6.30 -4.18 -22.26
N LEU A 56 7.33 -3.35 -22.39
CA LEU A 56 7.94 -2.67 -21.23
C LEU A 56 6.95 -1.76 -20.51
N LEU A 57 6.13 -1.02 -21.26
CA LEU A 57 5.06 -0.20 -20.68
C LEU A 57 4.03 -1.08 -19.95
N GLN A 58 3.60 -2.18 -20.57
CA GLN A 58 2.65 -3.11 -19.97
C GLN A 58 3.20 -3.74 -18.68
N MET A 59 4.48 -4.09 -18.63
CA MET A 59 5.13 -4.58 -17.41
C MET A 59 5.09 -3.54 -16.29
N ARG A 60 5.37 -2.26 -16.59
CA ARG A 60 5.30 -1.17 -15.61
C ARG A 60 3.86 -0.97 -15.11
N ILE A 61 2.88 -0.99 -16.01
CA ILE A 61 1.46 -0.93 -15.65
C ILE A 61 1.11 -2.09 -14.70
N ASN A 62 1.49 -3.33 -15.04
CA ASN A 62 1.22 -4.50 -14.20
C ASN A 62 1.85 -4.38 -12.80
N GLN A 63 3.08 -3.85 -12.69
CA GLN A 63 3.75 -3.62 -11.42
C GLN A 63 2.98 -2.60 -10.54
N VAL A 64 2.54 -1.48 -11.14
CA VAL A 64 1.73 -0.46 -10.46
C VAL A 64 0.40 -1.04 -10.00
N THR A 65 -0.30 -1.79 -10.86
CA THR A 65 -1.59 -2.41 -10.52
C THR A 65 -1.44 -3.40 -9.37
N ASN A 66 -0.44 -4.28 -9.39
CA ASN A 66 -0.20 -5.25 -8.31
C ASN A 66 0.10 -4.54 -6.98
N ALA A 67 0.90 -3.47 -7.00
CA ALA A 67 1.20 -2.68 -5.81
C ALA A 67 -0.07 -1.99 -5.26
N ALA A 68 -0.91 -1.42 -6.13
CA ALA A 68 -2.17 -0.82 -5.73
C ALA A 68 -3.14 -1.84 -5.10
N THR A 69 -3.22 -3.05 -5.65
CA THR A 69 -4.02 -4.15 -5.08
C THR A 69 -3.51 -4.56 -3.71
N ALA A 70 -2.19 -4.67 -3.53
CA ALA A 70 -1.59 -5.00 -2.23
C ALA A 70 -1.94 -3.94 -1.16
N ILE A 71 -1.85 -2.64 -1.49
CA ILE A 71 -2.26 -1.55 -0.58
C ILE A 71 -3.75 -1.63 -0.25
N SER A 72 -4.60 -1.89 -1.25
CA SER A 72 -6.04 -2.05 -1.03
C SER A 72 -6.35 -3.22 -0.07
N ASN A 73 -5.69 -4.37 -0.26
CA ASN A 73 -5.85 -5.52 0.63
C ASN A 73 -5.33 -5.25 2.04
N LEU A 74 -4.18 -4.56 2.16
CA LEU A 74 -3.63 -4.11 3.44
C LEU A 74 -4.60 -3.16 4.16
N SER A 75 -5.16 -2.17 3.45
CA SER A 75 -6.15 -1.22 3.99
C SER A 75 -7.41 -1.92 4.49
N LYS A 76 -7.91 -2.91 3.74
CA LYS A 76 -9.03 -3.76 4.18
C LYS A 76 -8.68 -4.56 5.44
N ALA A 77 -7.52 -5.22 5.44
CA ALA A 77 -7.03 -6.01 6.57
C ALA A 77 -6.81 -5.17 7.85
N ILE A 78 -6.54 -3.88 7.72
CA ILE A 78 -6.43 -2.95 8.86
C ILE A 78 -7.81 -2.46 9.32
N SER A 79 -8.75 -2.28 8.39
CA SER A 79 -10.11 -1.79 8.67
C SER A 79 -11.01 -2.85 9.33
N GLU A 80 -10.83 -4.14 9.01
CA GLU A 80 -11.65 -5.22 9.58
C GLU A 80 -11.45 -5.43 11.09
N PRO A 81 -10.21 -5.50 11.62
CA PRO A 81 -9.95 -5.51 13.05
C PRO A 81 -10.48 -4.26 13.75
N ALA A 82 -10.40 -3.08 13.11
CA ALA A 82 -10.93 -1.85 13.67
C ALA A 82 -12.46 -1.91 13.82
N LYS A 83 -13.18 -2.47 12.84
CA LYS A 83 -14.63 -2.71 12.96
C LYS A 83 -14.95 -3.71 14.08
N ASN A 84 -14.21 -4.80 14.18
CA ASN A 84 -14.41 -5.81 15.23
C ASN A 84 -14.10 -5.25 16.63
N ALA A 85 -13.05 -4.43 16.77
CA ALA A 85 -12.70 -3.76 18.01
C ALA A 85 -13.78 -2.75 18.45
N VAL A 86 -14.32 -1.96 17.52
CA VAL A 86 -15.44 -1.05 17.82
C VAL A 86 -16.73 -1.82 18.14
N SER A 87 -16.98 -2.95 17.46
CA SER A 87 -18.13 -3.81 17.75
C SER A 87 -18.07 -4.46 19.13
N ASN A 88 -16.87 -4.78 19.64
CA ASN A 88 -16.68 -5.31 20.99
C ASN A 88 -16.68 -4.22 22.09
N LEU A 89 -16.64 -2.95 21.71
CA LEU A 89 -16.77 -1.81 22.63
C LEU A 89 -18.22 -1.32 22.79
N ARG A 90 -19.13 -1.75 21.92
CA ARG A 90 -20.57 -1.50 22.01
C ARG A 90 -21.26 -2.66 22.72
#